data_AF-A0AAW9KHM0-F1
#
_entry.id   AF-A0AAW9KHM0-F1
#
_cell.length_a   1.000
_cell.length_b   1.000
_cell.length_c   1.000
_cell.angle_alpha   90.00
_cell.angle_beta   90.00
_cell.angle_gamma   90.00
#
_symmetry.space_group_name_H-M   'P 1'
#
loop_
_entity.id
_entity.type
_entity.pdbx_description
1 polymer ?
#
loop_
_entity_poly.entity_id
_entity_poly.type
_entity_poly.pdbx_seq_one_letter_code
_entity_poly.pdbx_strand_id
1 'polypeptide(L)' 'MNLLHPIWAEINLNNFIYNIEQIKNKSHDSEIIGVVKANAYGHGAVEISKVLINNGIKRLAVANI' A
#
# COMPACT_ATOMS: atom_id res chain seq x y z
N MET A 1 -0.59 -16.92 -8.91
CA MET A 1 0.26 -16.42 -10.02
C MET A 1 1.24 -17.53 -10.34
N ASN A 2 1.39 -17.95 -11.60
CA ASN A 2 2.40 -18.94 -11.96
C ASN A 2 3.74 -18.21 -12.09
N LEU A 3 4.68 -18.49 -11.19
CA LEU A 3 6.02 -17.93 -11.23
C LEU A 3 6.86 -18.71 -12.24
N LEU A 4 7.36 -18.03 -13.26
CA LEU A 4 8.19 -18.63 -14.31
C LEU A 4 9.68 -18.71 -13.93
N HIS A 5 10.09 -17.99 -12.89
CA HIS A 5 11.47 -17.89 -12.41
C HIS A 5 11.54 -18.17 -10.91
N PRO A 6 12.65 -18.72 -10.38
CA PRO A 6 12.77 -19.11 -8.98
C PRO A 6 13.06 -17.91 -8.04
N ILE A 7 12.91 -16.67 -8.50
CA ILE A 7 13.21 -15.47 -7.74
C ILE A 7 11.92 -14.65 -7.63
N TRP A 8 11.52 -14.34 -6.40
CA TRP A 8 10.35 -13.51 -6.13
C TRP A 8 10.59 -12.61 -4.92
N ALA A 9 9.79 -11.54 -4.85
CA ALA A 9 9.63 -10.74 -3.64
C ALA A 9 8.25 -11.03 -3.07
N GLU A 10 8.19 -11.45 -1.82
CA GLU A 10 6.94 -11.63 -1.09
C GLU A 10 6.65 -10.40 -0.25
N ILE A 11 5.44 -9.87 -0.38
CA ILE A 11 4.99 -8.71 0.38
C ILE A 11 4.01 -9.17 1.45
N ASN A 12 4.38 -8.96 2.71
CA ASN A 12 3.51 -9.28 3.84
C ASN A 12 2.48 -8.16 4.06
N LEU A 13 1.22 -8.43 3.69
CA LEU A 13 0.14 -7.45 3.84
C LEU A 13 -0.24 -7.17 5.30
N ASN A 14 0.00 -8.10 6.24
CA ASN A 14 -0.26 -7.86 7.66
C ASN A 14 0.70 -6.80 8.22
N ASN A 15 1.98 -6.82 7.81
CA ASN A 15 2.94 -5.77 8.17
C ASN A 15 2.51 -4.42 7.60
N PHE A 16 1.99 -4.40 6.37
CA PHE A 16 1.50 -3.18 5.75
C PHE A 16 0.26 -2.62 6.47
N ILE A 17 -0.71 -3.47 6.83
CA ILE A 17 -1.89 -3.09 7.61
C ILE A 17 -1.49 -2.57 8.99
N TYR A 18 -0.57 -3.26 9.68
CA TYR A 18 -0.02 -2.78 10.94
C TYR A 18 0.52 -1.35 10.82
N ASN A 19 1.31 -1.07 9.77
CA ASN A 19 1.83 0.27 9.52
C ASN A 19 0.73 1.30 9.26
N ILE A 20 -0.33 0.96 8.53
CA ILE A 20 -1.48 1.84 8.31
C ILE A 20 -2.11 2.23 9.66
N GLU A 21 -2.33 1.27 10.56
CA GLU A 21 -2.91 1.55 11.89
C GLU A 21 -1.98 2.42 12.75
N GLN A 22 -0.67 2.17 12.71
CA GLN A 22 0.30 3.04 13.40
C GLN A 22 0.31 4.47 12.84
N ILE A 23 0.14 4.64 11.53
CA ILE A 23 0.06 5.96 10.89
C ILE A 23 -1.24 6.66 11.31
N LYS A 24 -2.39 5.98 11.23
CA LYS A 24 -3.68 6.53 11.69
C LYS A 24 -3.61 7.04 13.13
N ASN A 25 -3.04 6.25 14.04
CA ASN A 25 -2.88 6.64 15.44
C ASN A 25 -2.01 7.89 15.63
N LYS A 26 -1.07 8.15 14.73
CA LYS A 26 -0.18 9.33 14.76
C LYS A 26 -0.76 10.53 14.01
N SER A 27 -1.60 10.28 13.02
CA SER A 27 -2.19 11.32 12.16
C SER A 27 -3.31 12.12 12.83
N HIS A 28 -3.82 11.66 13.99
CA HIS A 28 -4.97 12.28 14.67
C HIS A 28 -6.13 12.46 13.67
N ASP A 29 -6.63 13.69 13.50
CA ASP A 29 -7.73 14.01 12.59
C ASP A 29 -7.28 14.36 11.16
N SER A 30 -5.98 14.26 10.87
CA SER A 30 -5.45 14.59 9.54
C SER A 30 -5.86 13.55 8.50
N GLU A 31 -6.25 14.00 7.32
CA GLU A 31 -6.48 13.10 6.19
C GLU A 31 -5.16 12.41 5.77
N ILE A 32 -5.22 11.11 5.55
CA ILE A 32 -4.09 10.32 5.04
C ILE A 32 -4.28 10.08 3.54
N ILE A 33 -3.23 10.34 2.77
CA ILE A 33 -3.17 10.03 1.34
C ILE A 33 -2.19 8.86 1.15
N GLY A 34 -2.68 7.76 0.59
CA GLY A 34 -1.88 6.58 0.27
C GLY A 34 -1.05 6.79 -0.99
N VAL A 35 0.26 6.98 -0.84
CA VAL A 35 1.16 7.18 -1.99
C VAL A 35 1.58 5.85 -2.58
N VAL A 36 1.19 5.57 -3.82
CA VAL A 36 1.41 4.30 -4.52
C VAL A 36 2.20 4.45 -5.83
N LYS A 37 2.93 5.57 -5.98
CA LYS A 37 3.86 5.78 -7.11
C LYS A 37 4.89 4.67 -7.23
N ALA A 38 5.49 4.53 -8.41
CA ALA A 38 6.51 3.51 -8.71
C ALA A 38 6.06 2.08 -8.34
N ASN A 39 4.83 1.72 -8.73
CA ASN A 39 4.21 0.43 -8.42
C ASN A 39 4.14 0.14 -6.90
N ALA A 40 3.67 1.13 -6.11
CA ALA A 40 3.78 1.14 -4.65
C ALA A 40 5.21 0.87 -4.16
N TYR A 41 6.17 1.62 -4.67
CA TYR A 41 7.59 1.47 -4.33
C TYR A 41 8.08 0.02 -4.50
N GLY A 42 7.63 -0.66 -5.57
CA GLY A 42 7.97 -2.06 -5.86
C GLY A 42 7.11 -3.12 -5.16
N HIS A 43 6.16 -2.74 -4.29
CA HIS A 43 5.33 -3.68 -3.52
C HIS A 43 4.08 -4.16 -4.29
N GLY A 44 3.78 -3.57 -5.45
CA GLY A 44 2.60 -3.89 -6.26
C GLY A 44 1.46 -2.92 -5.99
N ALA A 45 1.30 -1.92 -6.87
CA ALA A 45 0.36 -0.82 -6.70
C ALA A 45 -1.09 -1.28 -6.55
N VAL A 46 -1.55 -2.21 -7.40
CA VAL A 46 -2.96 -2.61 -7.40
C VAL A 46 -3.37 -3.24 -6.06
N GLU A 47 -2.56 -4.17 -5.54
CA GLU A 47 -2.90 -4.86 -4.30
C GLU A 47 -2.74 -3.94 -3.09
N ILE A 48 -1.67 -3.15 -3.05
CA ILE A 48 -1.46 -2.15 -1.99
C ILE A 48 -2.57 -1.09 -1.97
N SER A 49 -3.02 -0.62 -3.14
CA SER A 49 -4.14 0.32 -3.27
C SER A 49 -5.44 -0.27 -2.71
N LYS A 50 -5.75 -1.54 -3.00
CA LYS A 50 -6.93 -2.21 -2.41
C LYS A 50 -6.83 -2.28 -0.91
N VAL A 51 -5.66 -2.66 -0.37
CA VAL A 51 -5.47 -2.74 1.08
C VAL A 51 -5.64 -1.35 1.72
N LEU A 52 -5.06 -0.30 1.15
CA LEU A 52 -5.25 1.07 1.62
C LEU A 52 -6.73 1.47 1.66
N ILE A 53 -7.46 1.26 0.56
CA ILE A 53 -8.89 1.61 0.46
C ILE A 53 -9.73 0.79 1.46
N ASN A 54 -9.49 -0.52 1.55
CA ASN A 54 -10.20 -1.40 2.48
C ASN A 54 -9.92 -1.05 3.96
N ASN A 55 -8.77 -0.42 4.23
CA ASN A 55 -8.41 0.09 5.55
C ASN A 55 -8.76 1.59 5.72
N GLY A 56 -9.69 2.13 4.93
CA GLY A 56 -10.26 3.45 5.15
C GLY A 56 -9.43 4.64 4.65
N ILE A 57 -8.35 4.40 3.88
CA ILE A 57 -7.61 5.46 3.20
C ILE A 57 -8.38 5.87 1.94
N LYS A 58 -8.92 7.09 1.93
CA LYS A 58 -9.88 7.55 0.92
C LYS A 58 -9.22 8.06 -0.37
N ARG A 59 -7.95 8.44 -0.31
CA ARG A 59 -7.24 9.07 -1.42
C ARG A 59 -5.92 8.38 -1.70
N LEU A 60 -5.61 8.26 -2.99
CA LEU A 60 -4.36 7.70 -3.48
C LEU A 60 -3.60 8.75 -4.28
N ALA A 61 -2.28 8.68 -4.26
CA ALA A 61 -1.40 9.54 -5.06
C ALA A 61 -0.42 8.71 -5.90
N VAL A 62 -0.27 9.09 -7.17
CA VAL A 62 0.66 8.51 -8.16
C VAL A 62 1.55 9.60 -8.75
N ALA A 63 2.63 9.21 -9.42
CA ALA A 63 3.55 10.17 -10.04
C ALA A 63 3.15 10.58 -11.46
N ASN A 64 2.52 9.69 -12.22
CA ASN A 64 2.19 9.87 -13.64
C ASN A 64 0.80 9.27 -13.94
N ILE A 65 0.19 9.71 -15.05
CA ILE A 65 -1.07 9.18 -15.61
C ILE A 65 -0.80 7.86 -16.35
#